data_AF-A0A091RZA8-F1
#
_entry.id   AF-A0A091RZA8-F1
#
_cell.length_a   1.000
_cell.length_b   1.000
_cell.length_c   1.000
_cell.angle_alpha   90.00
_cell.angle_beta   90.00
_cell.angle_gamma   90.00
#
_symmetry.space_group_name_H-M   'P 1'
#
loop_
_entity.id
_entity.type
_entity.pdbx_description
1 polymer ?
#
loop_
_entity_poly.entity_id
_entity_poly.type
_entity_poly.pdbx_seq_one_letter_code
_entity_poly.pdbx_strand_id
1 'polypeptide(L)'
;TGFAKKTFISYSVTFGDSFRQGKVVGIDPERQQVLLSDGEELHYSHLILATGSDGPFPGKFNKVIDMESAIQTYEDMVKEIEKSERILVVGGGAAGVEMAAEIKTEYPEKEVTLIHSKIALADVELLPRVRQEVKLILLRKGVRLLLSERVSTVEDLTTNQFQKDMVVRTEKGTEVVTDMVVMCTGIKINSSAYAAAFGDKMASNGALKVNKHLQLEGYENIYAIGDCADLKEPKMAYHAGLHANIAVTNIINSLTHKPLKTYKPGKEQIVERRELNDGVGQVNGYYVGCLLVTIAKSRDLFVSKSWKTMGQTMPS
;
A
#
# COMPACT_ATOMS: atom_id res chain seq x y z
N THR A 1 -18.14 -3.18 -16.65
CA THR A 1 -17.91 -4.63 -16.56
C THR A 1 -16.53 -4.95 -16.02
N GLY A 2 -15.65 -3.96 -15.79
CA GLY A 2 -14.33 -4.20 -15.22
C GLY A 2 -14.31 -4.44 -13.71
N PHE A 3 -13.23 -5.08 -13.29
CA PHE A 3 -12.94 -5.47 -11.90
C PHE A 3 -12.91 -4.26 -10.95
N ALA A 4 -12.57 -3.06 -11.44
CA ALA A 4 -12.53 -1.82 -10.65
C ALA A 4 -13.86 -1.51 -9.96
N LYS A 5 -15.02 -1.81 -10.56
CA LYS A 5 -16.33 -1.58 -9.91
C LYS A 5 -16.49 -2.36 -8.62
N LYS A 6 -15.78 -3.49 -8.48
CA LYS A 6 -15.83 -4.35 -7.30
C LYS A 6 -14.87 -3.85 -6.20
N THR A 7 -13.96 -2.92 -6.47
CA THR A 7 -12.93 -2.53 -5.49
C THR A 7 -13.28 -1.30 -4.66
N PHE A 8 -14.39 -0.61 -4.95
CA PHE A 8 -14.84 0.56 -4.19
C PHE A 8 -16.02 0.22 -3.29
N ILE A 9 -15.85 0.39 -1.98
CA ILE A 9 -16.88 0.13 -0.96
C ILE A 9 -17.18 1.44 -0.25
N SER A 10 -18.45 1.82 -0.15
CA SER A 10 -18.84 3.07 0.53
C SER A 10 -18.79 2.91 2.05
N TYR A 11 -18.05 3.77 2.74
CA TYR A 11 -18.03 3.78 4.21
C TYR A 11 -19.32 4.30 4.83
N SER A 12 -20.01 5.23 4.18
CA SER A 12 -21.27 5.78 4.71
C SER A 12 -22.37 4.73 4.82
N VAL A 13 -22.38 3.73 3.93
CA VAL A 13 -23.37 2.63 3.95
C VAL A 13 -23.17 1.74 5.18
N THR A 14 -21.93 1.47 5.57
CA THR A 14 -21.61 0.60 6.72
C THR A 14 -21.74 1.34 8.05
N PHE A 15 -21.28 2.58 8.11
CA PHE A 15 -21.08 3.28 9.38
C PHE A 15 -22.14 4.34 9.66
N GLY A 16 -22.96 4.74 8.68
CA GLY A 16 -24.02 5.74 8.84
C GLY A 16 -23.52 7.02 9.51
N ASP A 17 -24.19 7.43 10.58
CA ASP A 17 -23.86 8.63 11.37
C ASP A 17 -22.51 8.54 12.09
N SER A 18 -21.92 7.35 12.21
CA SER A 18 -20.57 7.15 12.76
C SER A 18 -19.45 7.40 11.73
N PHE A 19 -19.79 7.75 10.49
CA PHE A 19 -18.84 8.15 9.47
C PHE A 19 -18.96 9.63 9.17
N ARG A 20 -17.84 10.35 9.35
CA ARG A 20 -17.69 11.74 8.94
C ARG A 20 -16.72 11.82 7.77
N GLN A 21 -17.20 12.31 6.62
CA GLN A 21 -16.35 12.58 5.48
C GLN A 21 -15.72 13.96 5.62
N GLY A 22 -14.41 14.00 5.87
CA GLY A 22 -13.65 15.25 6.00
C GLY A 22 -12.15 15.00 6.01
N LYS A 23 -11.35 16.08 5.89
CA LYS A 23 -9.90 16.03 6.00
C LYS A 23 -9.47 16.53 7.37
N VAL A 24 -8.83 15.67 8.17
CA VAL A 24 -8.20 16.08 9.43
C VAL A 24 -6.97 16.93 9.12
N VAL A 25 -6.90 18.13 9.70
CA VAL A 25 -5.81 19.09 9.51
C VAL A 25 -5.04 19.39 10.79
N GLY A 26 -5.56 18.98 11.95
CA GLY A 26 -4.89 19.15 13.23
C GLY A 26 -5.38 18.17 14.29
N ILE A 27 -4.56 18.00 15.32
CA ILE A 27 -4.88 17.22 16.52
C ILE A 27 -4.42 18.04 17.71
N ASP A 28 -5.30 18.20 18.69
CA ASP A 28 -4.99 18.79 20.00
C ASP A 28 -5.15 17.69 21.06
N PRO A 29 -4.04 17.13 21.57
CA PRO A 29 -4.09 16.07 22.56
C PRO A 29 -4.48 16.56 23.95
N GLU A 30 -4.29 17.85 24.28
CA GLU A 30 -4.64 18.41 25.59
C GLU A 30 -6.15 18.59 25.71
N ARG A 31 -6.80 19.05 24.64
CA ARG A 31 -8.27 19.18 24.55
C ARG A 31 -8.96 17.91 24.06
N GLN A 32 -8.18 16.88 23.73
CA GLN A 32 -8.65 15.61 23.16
C GLN A 32 -9.59 15.82 21.96
N GLN A 33 -9.14 16.60 20.98
CA GLN A 33 -9.92 16.91 19.77
C GLN A 33 -9.11 16.77 18.49
N VAL A 34 -9.80 16.48 17.38
CA VAL A 34 -9.26 16.56 16.02
C VAL A 34 -9.96 17.69 15.28
N LEU A 35 -9.19 18.44 14.49
CA LEU A 35 -9.68 19.56 13.70
C LEU A 35 -9.84 19.13 12.24
N LEU A 36 -11.04 19.34 11.68
CA LEU A 36 -11.31 19.14 10.27
C LEU A 36 -11.03 20.41 9.46
N SER A 37 -10.80 20.25 8.15
CA SER A 37 -10.50 21.35 7.23
C SER A 37 -11.63 22.36 7.07
N ASP A 38 -12.86 22.00 7.42
CA ASP A 38 -14.03 22.89 7.43
C ASP A 38 -14.18 23.66 8.76
N GLY A 39 -13.27 23.44 9.71
CA GLY A 39 -13.26 24.10 11.01
C GLY A 39 -14.02 23.34 12.10
N GLU A 40 -14.65 22.21 11.79
CA GLU A 40 -15.30 21.38 12.81
C GLU A 40 -14.26 20.74 13.75
N GLU A 41 -14.55 20.79 15.05
CA GLU A 41 -13.77 20.12 16.10
C GLU A 41 -14.52 18.86 16.56
N LEU A 42 -13.86 17.71 16.50
CA LEU A 42 -14.40 16.44 16.96
C LEU A 42 -13.64 15.97 18.20
N HIS A 43 -14.34 15.84 19.32
CA HIS A 43 -13.79 15.34 20.56
C HIS A 43 -13.68 13.82 20.57
N TYR A 44 -12.65 13.30 21.25
CA TYR A 44 -12.44 11.87 21.43
C TYR A 44 -12.06 11.53 22.87
N SER A 45 -12.41 10.33 23.31
CA SER A 45 -11.82 9.74 24.52
C SER A 45 -10.55 8.95 24.16
N HIS A 46 -10.60 8.23 23.04
CA HIS A 46 -9.50 7.46 22.47
C HIS A 46 -9.36 7.78 20.99
N LEU A 47 -8.14 7.84 20.49
CA LEU A 47 -7.82 8.15 19.10
C LEU A 47 -6.98 7.03 18.48
N ILE A 48 -7.39 6.55 17.31
CA ILE A 48 -6.57 5.66 16.47
C ILE A 48 -6.17 6.41 15.22
N LEU A 49 -4.87 6.65 15.07
CA LEU A 49 -4.27 7.23 13.88
C LEU A 49 -3.99 6.13 12.86
N ALA A 50 -4.72 6.18 11.75
CA ALA A 50 -4.62 5.26 10.63
C ALA A 50 -4.53 6.04 9.30
N THR A 51 -3.77 7.14 9.28
CA THR A 51 -3.73 8.10 8.16
C THR A 51 -3.09 7.55 6.89
N GLY A 52 -2.41 6.40 6.99
CA GLY A 52 -1.83 5.70 5.87
C GLY A 52 -0.66 6.47 5.23
N SER A 53 -0.54 6.30 3.92
CA SER A 53 0.49 6.90 3.08
C SER A 53 -0.08 7.29 1.71
N ASP A 54 0.46 8.35 1.15
CA ASP A 54 0.26 8.80 -0.23
C ASP A 54 1.29 8.16 -1.16
N GLY A 55 1.00 8.19 -2.46
CA GLY A 55 1.86 7.60 -3.48
C GLY A 55 1.35 7.83 -4.89
N PRO A 56 2.07 7.40 -5.93
CA PRO A 56 1.59 7.54 -7.30
C PRO A 56 0.38 6.64 -7.58
N PHE A 57 -0.48 7.09 -8.49
CA PHE A 57 -1.44 6.23 -9.17
C PHE A 57 -0.67 5.20 -10.03
N PRO A 58 -1.12 3.93 -10.15
CA PRO A 58 -2.43 3.36 -9.74
C PRO A 58 -2.55 2.92 -8.28
N GLY A 59 -1.46 2.94 -7.51
CA GLY A 59 -1.47 2.40 -6.15
C GLY A 59 -2.25 3.25 -5.15
N LYS A 60 -2.36 4.56 -5.39
CA LYS A 60 -3.03 5.52 -4.50
C LYS A 60 -3.73 6.63 -5.32
N PHE A 61 -4.81 7.17 -4.76
CA PHE A 61 -5.40 8.45 -5.19
C PHE A 61 -5.08 9.52 -4.15
N ASN A 62 -4.24 10.50 -4.51
CA ASN A 62 -3.86 11.59 -3.58
C ASN A 62 -4.84 12.78 -3.63
N LYS A 63 -6.00 12.60 -4.25
CA LYS A 63 -7.04 13.63 -4.37
C LYS A 63 -8.40 13.04 -4.06
N VAL A 64 -9.29 13.87 -3.53
CA VAL A 64 -10.70 13.52 -3.38
C VAL A 64 -11.28 13.36 -4.78
N ILE A 65 -11.86 12.19 -5.03
CA ILE A 65 -12.44 11.80 -6.31
C ILE A 65 -13.70 10.98 -6.02
N ASP A 66 -14.74 11.15 -6.81
CA ASP A 66 -15.93 10.32 -6.71
C ASP A 66 -15.67 8.91 -7.26
N MET A 67 -16.55 7.98 -6.89
CA MET A 67 -16.39 6.57 -7.24
C MET A 67 -16.40 6.34 -8.76
N GLU A 68 -17.26 7.03 -9.50
CA GLU A 68 -17.40 6.84 -10.95
C GLU A 68 -16.15 7.32 -11.69
N SER A 69 -15.67 8.52 -11.36
CA SER A 69 -14.43 9.07 -11.90
C SER A 69 -13.21 8.21 -11.54
N ALA A 70 -13.16 7.65 -10.33
CA ALA A 70 -12.07 6.77 -9.91
C ALA A 70 -12.07 5.44 -10.69
N ILE A 71 -13.24 4.85 -10.89
CA ILE A 71 -13.40 3.67 -11.75
C ILE A 71 -12.97 3.99 -13.18
N GLN A 72 -13.44 5.11 -13.74
CA GLN A 72 -13.09 5.53 -15.09
C GLN A 72 -11.58 5.74 -15.25
N THR A 73 -10.91 6.30 -14.24
CA THR A 73 -9.44 6.47 -14.25
C THR A 73 -8.70 5.12 -14.36
N TYR A 74 -9.17 4.08 -13.68
CA TYR A 74 -8.60 2.73 -13.82
C TYR A 74 -8.90 2.11 -15.18
N GLU A 75 -10.13 2.23 -15.67
CA GLU A 75 -10.51 1.71 -17.00
C GLU A 75 -9.73 2.41 -18.13
N ASP A 76 -9.44 3.71 -17.98
CA ASP A 76 -8.62 4.44 -18.93
C ASP A 76 -7.15 3.99 -18.86
N MET A 77 -6.59 3.78 -17.66
CA MET A 77 -5.24 3.21 -17.53
C MET A 77 -5.11 1.84 -18.22
N VAL A 78 -6.14 0.98 -18.12
CA VAL A 78 -6.14 -0.31 -18.83
C VAL A 78 -6.02 -0.09 -20.35
N LYS A 79 -6.77 0.86 -20.93
CA LYS A 79 -6.66 1.20 -22.36
C LYS A 79 -5.27 1.74 -22.72
N GLU A 80 -4.65 2.51 -21.84
CA GLU A 80 -3.28 3.01 -22.04
C GLU A 80 -2.25 1.87 -22.03
N ILE A 81 -2.42 0.86 -21.16
CA ILE A 81 -1.61 -0.38 -21.17
C ILE A 81 -1.83 -1.16 -22.47
N GLU A 82 -3.07 -1.30 -22.92
CA GLU A 82 -3.41 -2.02 -24.16
C GLU A 82 -2.73 -1.40 -25.38
N LYS A 83 -2.69 -0.07 -25.48
CA LYS A 83 -2.00 0.68 -26.54
C LYS A 83 -0.47 0.59 -26.51
N SER A 84 0.11 0.36 -25.33
CA SER A 84 1.56 0.42 -25.11
C SER A 84 2.24 -0.91 -25.46
N GLU A 85 3.27 -0.90 -26.29
CA GLU A 85 4.05 -2.12 -26.62
C GLU A 85 5.20 -2.33 -25.64
N ARG A 86 5.83 -1.23 -25.22
CA ARG A 86 6.91 -1.18 -24.24
C ARG A 86 6.43 -0.46 -22.98
N ILE A 87 6.49 -1.12 -21.84
CA ILE A 87 6.06 -0.58 -20.55
C ILE A 87 7.23 -0.61 -19.58
N LEU A 88 7.52 0.57 -19.02
CA LEU A 88 8.52 0.75 -17.98
C LEU A 88 7.85 0.82 -16.61
N VAL A 89 8.22 -0.09 -15.70
CA VAL A 89 7.83 -0.06 -14.29
C VAL A 89 9.00 0.47 -13.46
N VAL A 90 8.77 1.55 -12.71
CA VAL A 90 9.82 2.19 -11.89
C VAL A 90 9.60 1.87 -10.42
N GLY A 91 10.47 1.05 -9.85
CA GLY A 91 10.44 0.60 -8.47
C GLY A 91 10.25 -0.92 -8.35
N GLY A 92 11.22 -1.60 -7.75
CA GLY A 92 11.21 -3.06 -7.53
C GLY A 92 10.74 -3.50 -6.15
N GLY A 93 9.96 -2.68 -5.45
CA GLY A 93 9.24 -3.10 -4.23
C GLY A 93 8.06 -4.01 -4.56
N ALA A 94 7.28 -4.44 -3.56
CA ALA A 94 6.16 -5.36 -3.75
C ALA A 94 5.21 -4.93 -4.88
N ALA A 95 4.75 -3.67 -4.86
CA ALA A 95 3.83 -3.14 -5.87
C ALA A 95 4.37 -3.19 -7.31
N GLY A 96 5.64 -2.83 -7.52
CA GLY A 96 6.21 -2.82 -8.87
C GLY A 96 6.59 -4.21 -9.37
N VAL A 97 6.99 -5.11 -8.46
CA VAL A 97 7.14 -6.54 -8.77
C VAL A 97 5.82 -7.13 -9.23
N GLU A 98 4.73 -6.85 -8.51
CA GLU A 98 3.39 -7.30 -8.90
C GLU A 98 2.97 -6.68 -10.23
N MET A 99 3.07 -5.36 -10.39
CA MET A 99 2.70 -4.66 -11.62
C MET A 99 3.39 -5.23 -12.85
N ALA A 100 4.72 -5.41 -12.81
CA ALA A 100 5.47 -5.96 -13.93
C ALA A 100 5.08 -7.41 -14.25
N ALA A 101 4.81 -8.22 -13.21
CA ALA A 101 4.40 -9.61 -13.38
C ALA A 101 2.98 -9.73 -13.96
N GLU A 102 2.02 -8.96 -13.45
CA GLU A 102 0.62 -8.98 -13.90
C GLU A 102 0.52 -8.51 -15.36
N ILE A 103 1.22 -7.41 -15.74
CA ILE A 103 1.24 -6.95 -17.14
C ILE A 103 1.79 -8.03 -18.07
N LYS A 104 2.90 -8.70 -17.72
CA LYS A 104 3.43 -9.81 -18.54
C LYS A 104 2.53 -11.06 -18.56
N THR A 105 1.66 -11.21 -17.57
CA THR A 105 0.75 -12.36 -17.48
C THR A 105 -0.46 -12.13 -18.37
N GLU A 106 -1.06 -10.94 -18.30
CA GLU A 106 -2.20 -10.54 -19.13
C GLU A 106 -1.79 -10.28 -20.59
N TYR A 107 -0.59 -9.71 -20.80
CA TYR A 107 -0.07 -9.38 -22.12
C TYR A 107 1.33 -9.98 -22.35
N PRO A 108 1.43 -11.29 -22.63
CA PRO A 108 2.70 -12.00 -22.80
C PRO A 108 3.61 -11.42 -23.90
N GLU A 109 3.04 -10.73 -24.88
CA GLU A 109 3.77 -10.21 -26.04
C GLU A 109 4.43 -8.85 -25.76
N LYS A 110 3.96 -8.11 -24.74
CA LYS A 110 4.47 -6.76 -24.44
C LYS A 110 5.87 -6.82 -23.83
N GLU A 111 6.69 -5.83 -24.15
CA GLU A 111 8.00 -5.65 -23.52
C GLU A 111 7.84 -4.93 -22.18
N VAL A 112 8.21 -5.59 -21.09
CA VAL A 112 8.15 -4.99 -19.75
C VAL A 112 9.55 -4.87 -19.18
N THR A 113 9.96 -3.64 -18.88
CA THR A 113 11.21 -3.36 -18.17
C THR A 113 10.92 -2.88 -16.76
N LEU A 114 11.59 -3.43 -15.75
CA LEU A 114 11.54 -2.97 -14.37
C LEU A 114 12.88 -2.34 -13.99
N ILE A 115 12.86 -1.05 -13.64
CA ILE A 115 14.03 -0.33 -13.10
C ILE A 115 13.93 -0.29 -11.57
N HIS A 116 15.01 -0.65 -10.89
CA HIS A 116 15.10 -0.53 -9.43
C HIS A 116 16.48 -0.09 -8.94
N SER A 117 16.49 0.85 -8.00
CA SER A 117 17.72 1.45 -7.44
C SER A 117 18.58 0.49 -6.61
N LYS A 118 18.06 -0.69 -6.27
CA LYS A 118 18.77 -1.73 -5.51
C LYS A 118 18.85 -3.03 -6.32
N ILE A 119 19.74 -3.92 -5.89
CA ILE A 119 19.88 -5.27 -6.46
C ILE A 119 18.75 -6.19 -5.99
N ALA A 120 18.39 -6.13 -4.71
CA ALA A 120 17.34 -6.96 -4.16
C ALA A 120 15.96 -6.37 -4.49
N LEU A 121 15.05 -7.23 -4.94
CA LEU A 121 13.64 -6.91 -5.18
C LEU A 121 12.79 -7.24 -3.95
N ALA A 122 11.56 -6.69 -3.94
CA ALA A 122 10.60 -6.74 -2.83
C ALA A 122 11.14 -6.10 -1.53
N ASP A 123 10.33 -6.13 -0.47
CA ASP A 123 10.65 -5.49 0.80
C ASP A 123 11.87 -6.12 1.48
N VAL A 124 12.72 -5.29 2.10
CA VAL A 124 14.00 -5.73 2.65
C VAL A 124 13.84 -6.63 3.88
N GLU A 125 12.68 -6.53 4.53
CA GLU A 125 12.26 -7.33 5.68
C GLU A 125 11.95 -8.79 5.30
N LEU A 126 11.86 -9.11 4.00
CA LEU A 126 11.64 -10.46 3.50
C LEU A 126 12.94 -11.27 3.43
N LEU A 127 12.80 -12.58 3.65
CA LEU A 127 13.91 -13.53 3.57
C LEU A 127 14.64 -13.44 2.22
N PRO A 128 15.98 -13.50 2.20
CA PRO A 128 16.77 -13.44 0.97
C PRO A 128 16.31 -14.45 -0.10
N ARG A 129 15.94 -15.68 0.31
CA ARG A 129 15.45 -16.72 -0.60
C ARG A 129 14.13 -16.32 -1.28
N VAL A 130 13.20 -15.70 -0.55
CA VAL A 130 11.93 -15.21 -1.10
C VAL A 130 12.20 -14.16 -2.18
N ARG A 131 13.09 -13.20 -1.88
CA ARG A 131 13.49 -12.15 -2.84
C ARG A 131 14.19 -12.70 -4.07
N GLN A 132 15.01 -13.73 -3.90
CA GLN A 132 15.66 -14.42 -5.02
C GLN A 132 14.64 -15.12 -5.92
N GLU A 133 13.66 -15.83 -5.35
CA GLU A 133 12.60 -16.48 -6.13
C GLU A 133 11.70 -15.47 -6.84
N VAL A 134 11.41 -14.31 -6.21
CA VAL A 134 10.75 -13.17 -6.89
C VAL A 134 11.48 -12.79 -8.17
N LYS A 135 12.79 -12.58 -8.08
CA LYS A 135 13.63 -12.24 -9.24
C LYS A 135 13.57 -13.32 -10.32
N LEU A 136 13.70 -14.59 -9.95
CA LEU A 136 13.67 -15.71 -10.90
C LEU A 136 12.33 -15.79 -11.63
N ILE A 137 11.21 -15.56 -10.94
CA ILE A 137 9.88 -15.58 -11.56
C ILE A 137 9.72 -14.43 -12.56
N LEU A 138 10.17 -13.22 -12.25
CA LEU A 138 10.12 -12.10 -13.20
C LEU A 138 10.94 -12.40 -14.46
N LEU A 139 12.14 -12.97 -14.31
CA LEU A 139 12.98 -13.36 -15.44
C LEU A 139 12.32 -14.45 -16.28
N ARG A 140 11.71 -15.48 -15.66
CA ARG A 140 10.96 -16.54 -16.38
C ARG A 140 9.77 -15.98 -17.16
N LYS A 141 9.10 -14.95 -16.63
CA LYS A 141 8.02 -14.25 -17.32
C LYS A 141 8.52 -13.32 -18.44
N GLY A 142 9.82 -13.16 -18.63
CA GLY A 142 10.39 -12.29 -19.65
C GLY A 142 10.39 -10.80 -19.29
N VAL A 143 10.32 -10.45 -18.00
CA VAL A 143 10.54 -9.07 -17.55
C VAL A 143 12.02 -8.75 -17.62
N ARG A 144 12.38 -7.67 -18.33
CA ARG A 144 13.74 -7.13 -18.33
C ARG A 144 14.00 -6.40 -17.02
N LEU A 145 15.06 -6.78 -16.31
CA LEU A 145 15.41 -6.17 -15.01
C LEU A 145 16.64 -5.26 -15.15
N LEU A 146 16.48 -3.99 -14.80
CA LEU A 146 17.57 -3.01 -14.66
C LEU A 146 17.73 -2.68 -13.17
N LEU A 147 18.66 -3.38 -12.52
CA LEU A 147 18.84 -3.33 -11.07
C LEU A 147 20.07 -2.50 -10.70
N SER A 148 20.08 -1.93 -9.50
CA SER A 148 21.06 -0.91 -9.11
C SER A 148 21.05 0.29 -10.06
N GLU A 149 19.89 0.61 -10.63
CA GLU A 149 19.69 1.75 -11.51
C GLU A 149 18.54 2.62 -10.98
N ARG A 150 18.78 3.92 -10.90
CA ARG A 150 17.77 4.90 -10.49
C ARG A 150 17.49 5.82 -11.67
N VAL A 151 16.23 6.15 -11.89
CA VAL A 151 15.81 7.13 -12.90
C VAL A 151 16.27 8.52 -12.46
N SER A 152 16.90 9.29 -13.35
CA SER A 152 17.55 10.56 -13.01
C SER A 152 16.60 11.73 -12.74
N THR A 153 15.41 11.71 -13.35
CA THR A 153 14.36 12.73 -13.15
C THR A 153 13.00 12.08 -13.26
N VAL A 154 12.37 11.81 -12.11
CA VAL A 154 11.08 11.11 -12.07
C VAL A 154 9.92 12.09 -12.25
N GLU A 155 10.12 13.34 -11.82
CA GLU A 155 9.13 14.41 -11.76
C GLU A 155 8.70 14.88 -13.16
N ASP A 156 9.59 14.77 -14.14
CA ASP A 156 9.35 15.20 -15.52
C ASP A 156 8.71 14.11 -16.39
N LEU A 157 8.52 12.91 -15.85
CA LEU A 157 7.96 11.80 -16.61
C LEU A 157 6.43 11.92 -16.69
N THR A 158 5.90 11.84 -17.92
CA THR A 158 4.50 11.49 -18.13
C THR A 158 4.29 10.05 -17.67
N THR A 159 3.39 9.86 -16.70
CA THR A 159 3.11 8.54 -16.12
C THR A 159 1.70 8.10 -16.46
N ASN A 160 1.51 6.78 -16.53
CA ASN A 160 0.20 6.13 -16.71
C ASN A 160 -0.58 6.56 -17.97
N GLN A 161 0.12 7.08 -18.98
CA GLN A 161 -0.45 7.48 -20.27
C GLN A 161 0.44 6.95 -21.38
N PHE A 162 -0.17 6.56 -22.50
CA PHE A 162 0.54 6.18 -23.71
C PHE A 162 1.17 7.42 -24.35
N GLN A 163 2.49 7.35 -24.53
CA GLN A 163 3.26 8.28 -25.33
C GLN A 163 4.38 7.49 -26.01
N LYS A 164 4.25 7.35 -27.33
CA LYS A 164 5.17 6.53 -28.13
C LYS A 164 6.61 7.03 -28.05
N ASP A 165 7.55 6.08 -27.96
CA ASP A 165 9.00 6.33 -28.06
C ASP A 165 9.57 7.31 -27.01
N MET A 166 9.01 7.34 -25.80
CA MET A 166 9.61 8.07 -24.67
C MET A 166 10.99 7.49 -24.30
N VAL A 167 11.97 8.36 -24.08
CA VAL A 167 13.29 7.95 -23.59
C VAL A 167 13.42 8.28 -22.11
N VAL A 168 13.56 7.25 -21.27
CA VAL A 168 13.84 7.38 -19.84
C VAL A 168 15.32 7.09 -19.58
N ARG A 169 15.97 7.98 -18.84
CA ARG A 169 17.39 7.88 -18.49
C ARG A 169 17.60 7.53 -17.02
N THR A 170 18.60 6.70 -16.76
CA THR A 170 19.07 6.41 -15.41
C THR A 170 20.21 7.33 -15.02
N GLU A 171 20.48 7.46 -13.71
CA GLU A 171 21.64 8.17 -13.16
C GLU A 171 22.98 7.61 -13.67
N LYS A 172 22.99 6.37 -14.18
CA LYS A 172 24.17 5.73 -14.79
C LYS A 172 24.28 5.98 -16.31
N GLY A 173 23.33 6.71 -16.89
CA GLY A 173 23.29 7.01 -18.32
C GLY A 173 22.64 5.93 -19.18
N THR A 174 22.05 4.89 -18.60
CA THR A 174 21.29 3.89 -19.36
C THR A 174 20.03 4.53 -19.91
N GLU A 175 19.78 4.35 -21.21
CA GLU A 175 18.56 4.79 -21.88
C GLU A 175 17.60 3.62 -22.09
N VAL A 176 16.32 3.87 -21.80
CA VAL A 176 15.22 2.94 -22.02
C VAL A 176 14.16 3.64 -22.85
N VAL A 177 13.87 3.10 -24.03
CA VAL A 177 12.74 3.54 -24.86
C VAL A 177 11.49 2.81 -24.38
N THR A 178 10.41 3.55 -24.12
CA THR A 178 9.15 3.04 -23.59
C THR A 178 7.97 3.78 -24.19
N ASP A 179 6.77 3.19 -24.12
CA ASP A 179 5.52 3.84 -24.54
C ASP A 179 4.67 4.28 -23.35
N MET A 180 4.95 3.74 -22.16
CA MET A 180 4.27 4.09 -20.92
C MET A 180 5.20 3.88 -19.73
N VAL A 181 5.04 4.74 -18.71
CA VAL A 181 5.75 4.62 -17.43
C VAL A 181 4.74 4.41 -16.30
N VAL A 182 4.93 3.37 -15.50
CA VAL A 182 4.17 3.10 -14.28
C VAL A 182 5.06 3.30 -13.06
N MET A 183 4.72 4.27 -12.23
CA MET A 183 5.47 4.60 -11.03
C MET A 183 5.03 3.73 -9.85
N CYS A 184 5.97 2.99 -9.27
CA CYS A 184 5.76 2.13 -8.09
C CYS A 184 6.71 2.51 -6.95
N THR A 185 7.08 3.78 -6.86
CA THR A 185 7.93 4.36 -5.81
C THR A 185 7.38 5.73 -5.39
N GLY A 186 7.98 6.37 -4.39
CA GLY A 186 7.54 7.68 -3.90
C GLY A 186 6.42 7.64 -2.85
N ILE A 187 6.27 6.51 -2.14
CA ILE A 187 5.35 6.44 -1.00
C ILE A 187 5.78 7.42 0.09
N LYS A 188 4.84 8.20 0.62
CA LYS A 188 5.06 9.20 1.68
C LYS A 188 4.01 9.04 2.78
N ILE A 189 4.44 8.99 4.04
CA ILE A 189 3.52 8.88 5.18
C ILE A 189 2.69 10.16 5.33
N ASN A 190 1.39 9.98 5.55
CA ASN A 190 0.43 11.06 5.70
C ASN A 190 0.48 11.64 7.12
N SER A 191 1.52 12.45 7.36
CA SER A 191 1.86 12.99 8.67
C SER A 191 1.36 14.41 8.93
N SER A 192 0.84 15.11 7.90
CA SER A 192 0.46 16.52 8.03
C SER A 192 -0.52 16.81 9.17
N ALA A 193 -1.47 15.90 9.42
CA ALA A 193 -2.50 16.07 10.43
C ALA A 193 -1.94 16.07 11.87
N TYR A 194 -0.81 15.41 12.09
CA TYR A 194 -0.25 15.19 13.43
C TYR A 194 1.15 15.73 13.64
N ALA A 195 1.82 16.21 12.58
CA ALA A 195 3.20 16.65 12.65
C ALA A 195 3.41 17.79 13.66
N ALA A 196 2.46 18.73 13.76
CA ALA A 196 2.53 19.82 14.72
C ALA A 196 2.38 19.34 16.17
N ALA A 197 1.53 18.33 16.41
CA ALA A 197 1.22 17.83 17.76
C ALA A 197 2.25 16.81 18.27
N PHE A 198 2.79 15.98 17.37
CA PHE A 198 3.59 14.80 17.74
C PHE A 198 4.96 14.76 17.06
N GLY A 199 5.50 15.91 16.62
CA GLY A 199 6.75 15.99 15.87
C GLY A 199 7.96 15.34 16.56
N ASP A 200 8.06 15.45 17.88
CA ASP A 200 9.11 14.80 18.69
C ASP A 200 8.92 13.28 18.82
N LYS A 201 7.69 12.80 18.63
CA LYS A 201 7.32 11.37 18.61
C LYS A 201 7.36 10.77 17.20
N MET A 202 7.86 11.48 16.20
CA MET A 202 8.00 10.97 14.83
C MET A 202 9.41 10.45 14.56
N ALA A 203 9.49 9.44 13.69
CA ALA A 203 10.71 9.05 13.00
C ALA A 203 10.98 10.01 11.82
N SER A 204 12.17 9.93 11.23
CA SER A 204 12.60 10.84 10.15
C SER A 204 11.76 10.74 8.87
N ASN A 205 11.06 9.63 8.66
CA ASN A 205 10.14 9.42 7.54
C ASN A 205 8.70 9.90 7.82
N GLY A 206 8.45 10.44 9.02
CA GLY A 206 7.15 10.90 9.48
C GLY A 206 6.28 9.86 10.17
N ALA A 207 6.74 8.61 10.33
CA ALA A 207 6.01 7.60 11.09
C ALA A 207 5.98 7.94 12.59
N LEU A 208 4.89 7.62 13.28
CA LEU A 208 4.73 7.79 14.72
C LEU A 208 5.37 6.63 15.49
N LYS A 209 6.22 6.95 16.46
CA LYS A 209 6.83 5.96 17.37
C LYS A 209 5.76 5.42 18.30
N VAL A 210 5.61 4.09 18.30
CA VAL A 210 4.63 3.40 19.13
C VAL A 210 5.31 2.41 20.06
N ASN A 211 4.73 2.23 21.24
CA ASN A 211 5.16 1.20 22.18
C ASN A 211 4.66 -0.19 21.73
N LYS A 212 4.99 -1.23 22.51
CA LYS A 212 4.59 -2.62 22.26
C LYS A 212 3.07 -2.87 22.28
N HIS A 213 2.26 -1.89 22.70
CA HIS A 213 0.80 -1.94 22.76
C HIS A 213 0.15 -1.15 21.61
N LEU A 214 0.95 -0.63 20.68
CA LEU A 214 0.56 0.27 19.58
C LEU A 214 0.07 1.66 20.03
N GLN A 215 0.29 2.01 21.29
CA GLN A 215 0.05 3.35 21.79
C GLN A 215 1.18 4.28 21.32
N LEU A 216 0.84 5.52 20.98
CA LEU A 216 1.81 6.57 20.72
C LEU A 216 2.67 6.80 21.96
N GLU A 217 3.99 6.91 21.80
CA GLU A 217 4.88 7.15 22.93
C GLU A 217 4.49 8.39 23.73
N GLY A 218 4.22 8.21 25.03
CA GLY A 218 3.79 9.28 25.94
C GLY A 218 2.29 9.44 26.10
N TYR A 219 1.46 8.67 25.38
CA TYR A 219 0.00 8.75 25.45
C TYR A 219 -0.61 7.36 25.70
N GLU A 220 -1.57 7.26 26.62
CA GLU A 220 -2.25 6.00 26.92
C GLU A 220 -3.53 5.79 26.09
N ASN A 221 -4.11 6.88 25.60
CA ASN A 221 -5.39 6.90 24.87
C ASN A 221 -5.23 7.17 23.36
N ILE A 222 -4.01 7.35 22.86
CA ILE A 222 -3.71 7.57 21.44
C ILE A 222 -2.92 6.39 20.88
N TYR A 223 -3.36 5.84 19.76
CA TYR A 223 -2.77 4.70 19.08
C TYR A 223 -2.38 5.10 17.66
N ALA A 224 -1.35 4.48 17.09
CA ALA A 224 -1.03 4.61 15.67
C ALA A 224 -0.88 3.22 15.04
N ILE A 225 -1.50 3.02 13.87
CA ILE A 225 -1.55 1.73 13.18
C ILE A 225 -1.26 1.87 11.67
N GLY A 226 -0.92 0.75 11.05
CA GLY A 226 -0.68 0.67 9.60
C GLY A 226 0.57 1.45 9.18
N ASP A 227 0.53 2.08 8.01
CA ASP A 227 1.70 2.75 7.42
C ASP A 227 2.26 3.88 8.29
N CYS A 228 1.39 4.58 9.03
CA CYS A 228 1.78 5.72 9.85
C CYS A 228 2.46 5.32 11.18
N ALA A 229 2.50 4.04 11.53
CA ALA A 229 3.21 3.56 12.72
C ALA A 229 4.65 3.15 12.41
N ASP A 230 5.60 3.53 13.26
CA ASP A 230 7.03 3.17 13.13
C ASP A 230 7.29 1.74 13.62
N LEU A 231 6.89 0.77 12.79
CA LEU A 231 7.05 -0.66 13.01
C LEU A 231 7.97 -1.25 11.94
N LYS A 232 8.93 -2.07 12.38
CA LYS A 232 9.93 -2.74 11.54
C LYS A 232 9.35 -3.99 10.87
N GLU A 233 8.48 -3.78 9.90
CA GLU A 233 7.86 -4.82 9.09
C GLU A 233 7.34 -4.26 7.76
N PRO A 234 7.08 -5.11 6.75
CA PRO A 234 6.48 -4.66 5.50
C PRO A 234 5.16 -3.93 5.74
N LYS A 235 4.95 -2.83 5.00
CA LYS A 235 3.70 -2.06 5.07
C LYS A 235 2.63 -2.73 4.21
N MET A 236 1.74 -3.48 4.86
CA MET A 236 0.71 -4.29 4.20
C MET A 236 -0.65 -4.13 4.89
N ALA A 237 -1.73 -4.21 4.10
CA ALA A 237 -3.10 -4.18 4.61
C ALA A 237 -3.38 -5.28 5.64
N TYR A 238 -2.76 -6.45 5.47
CA TYR A 238 -2.83 -7.56 6.45
C TYR A 238 -2.34 -7.14 7.83
N HIS A 239 -1.15 -6.53 7.93
CA HIS A 239 -0.62 -6.04 9.21
C HIS A 239 -1.47 -4.92 9.79
N ALA A 240 -1.98 -4.00 8.96
CA ALA A 240 -2.92 -2.97 9.42
C ALA A 240 -4.16 -3.59 10.09
N GLY A 241 -4.68 -4.70 9.57
CA GLY A 241 -5.75 -5.47 10.22
C GLY A 241 -5.33 -6.07 11.57
N LEU A 242 -4.13 -6.63 11.67
CA LEU A 242 -3.59 -7.11 12.96
C LEU A 242 -3.43 -5.97 13.98
N HIS A 243 -2.95 -4.82 13.53
CA HIS A 243 -2.81 -3.63 14.35
C HIS A 243 -4.16 -3.14 14.88
N ALA A 244 -5.17 -3.09 14.02
CA ALA A 244 -6.53 -2.69 14.42
C ALA A 244 -7.08 -3.59 15.53
N ASN A 245 -6.90 -4.91 15.41
CA ASN A 245 -7.32 -5.87 16.44
C ASN A 245 -6.64 -5.61 17.79
N ILE A 246 -5.34 -5.31 17.80
CA ILE A 246 -4.61 -4.99 19.03
C ILE A 246 -5.08 -3.65 19.61
N ALA A 247 -5.16 -2.60 18.80
CA ALA A 247 -5.55 -1.26 19.25
C ALA A 247 -6.96 -1.29 19.86
N VAL A 248 -7.95 -1.88 19.18
CA VAL A 248 -9.33 -2.01 19.69
C VAL A 248 -9.37 -2.85 20.97
N THR A 249 -8.65 -3.98 21.02
CA THR A 249 -8.58 -4.79 22.24
C THR A 249 -7.99 -4.00 23.41
N ASN A 250 -6.97 -3.18 23.16
CA ASN A 250 -6.30 -2.39 24.19
C ASN A 250 -7.15 -1.22 24.67
N ILE A 251 -7.94 -0.59 23.80
CA ILE A 251 -8.97 0.37 24.22
C ILE A 251 -9.97 -0.30 25.17
N ILE A 252 -10.51 -1.47 24.79
CA ILE A 252 -11.46 -2.22 25.65
C ILE A 252 -10.80 -2.63 26.97
N ASN A 253 -9.57 -3.11 26.94
CA ASN A 253 -8.85 -3.53 28.14
C ASN A 253 -8.56 -2.35 29.07
N SER A 254 -8.19 -1.19 28.53
CA SER A 254 -8.04 0.05 29.31
C SER A 254 -9.34 0.42 30.03
N LEU A 255 -10.46 0.44 29.31
CA LEU A 255 -11.79 0.76 29.87
C LEU A 255 -12.30 -0.28 30.88
N THR A 256 -11.83 -1.51 30.81
CA THR A 256 -12.26 -2.62 31.69
C THR A 256 -11.19 -3.02 32.72
N HIS A 257 -10.14 -2.22 32.87
CA HIS A 257 -9.00 -2.46 33.78
C HIS A 257 -8.35 -3.85 33.61
N LYS A 258 -8.28 -4.35 32.37
CA LYS A 258 -7.58 -5.58 32.00
C LYS A 258 -6.17 -5.28 31.49
N PRO A 259 -5.22 -6.22 31.59
CA PRO A 259 -3.88 -6.04 31.04
C PRO A 259 -3.89 -5.79 29.52
N LEU A 260 -3.05 -4.86 29.06
CA LEU A 260 -2.90 -4.56 27.63
C LEU A 260 -2.22 -5.72 26.89
N LYS A 261 -2.71 -6.03 25.68
CA LYS A 261 -2.08 -6.98 24.76
C LYS A 261 -0.86 -6.36 24.09
N THR A 262 0.15 -7.19 23.86
CA THR A 262 1.40 -6.80 23.17
C THR A 262 1.35 -7.21 21.71
N TYR A 263 1.70 -6.29 20.80
CA TYR A 263 2.01 -6.55 19.41
C TYR A 263 3.49 -6.89 19.24
N LYS A 264 3.81 -7.83 18.35
CA LYS A 264 5.19 -8.23 18.03
C LYS A 264 5.38 -8.22 16.52
N PRO A 265 6.08 -7.22 15.97
CA PRO A 265 6.33 -7.13 14.54
C PRO A 265 7.01 -8.37 13.97
N GLY A 266 6.67 -8.73 12.74
CA GLY A 266 7.34 -9.80 11.99
C GLY A 266 7.03 -11.24 12.41
N LYS A 267 6.10 -11.48 13.34
CA LYS A 267 5.67 -12.85 13.69
C LYS A 267 4.67 -13.48 12.72
N GLU A 268 4.05 -12.69 11.84
CA GLU A 268 3.10 -13.16 10.83
C GLU A 268 3.33 -12.29 9.59
N GLN A 269 4.01 -12.81 8.58
CA GLN A 269 4.15 -12.14 7.29
C GLN A 269 3.41 -13.00 6.27
N ILE A 270 2.83 -12.40 5.24
CA ILE A 270 2.47 -13.11 4.01
C ILE A 270 2.83 -12.19 2.84
N VAL A 271 3.62 -12.70 1.90
CA VAL A 271 3.87 -12.03 0.61
C VAL A 271 3.17 -12.86 -0.44
N GLU A 272 2.31 -12.22 -1.22
CA GLU A 272 1.22 -12.92 -1.89
C GLU A 272 1.08 -12.43 -3.34
N ARG A 273 1.04 -13.36 -4.31
CA ARG A 273 0.86 -13.07 -5.74
C ARG A 273 -0.43 -13.67 -6.27
N ARG A 274 -0.97 -13.08 -7.35
CA ARG A 274 -2.09 -13.66 -8.07
C ARG A 274 -1.53 -14.62 -9.13
N GLU A 275 -2.11 -15.81 -9.13
CA GLU A 275 -2.27 -16.75 -10.24
C GLU A 275 -1.60 -18.12 -10.14
N LEU A 276 -2.33 -19.07 -10.76
CA LEU A 276 -2.61 -20.43 -10.34
C LEU A 276 -1.41 -21.36 -10.17
N ASN A 277 -0.22 -20.98 -10.62
CA ASN A 277 0.95 -21.87 -10.71
C ASN A 277 2.31 -21.24 -10.35
N ASP A 278 2.43 -19.92 -10.06
CA ASP A 278 3.72 -19.32 -9.64
C ASP A 278 3.58 -18.18 -8.60
N GLY A 279 3.55 -18.54 -7.31
CA GLY A 279 3.58 -17.63 -6.16
C GLY A 279 4.74 -17.95 -5.21
N VAL A 280 5.22 -16.94 -4.48
CA VAL A 280 6.18 -17.13 -3.38
C VAL A 280 5.80 -16.22 -2.25
N GLY A 281 5.89 -16.74 -1.04
CA GLY A 281 5.56 -16.01 0.16
C GLY A 281 6.49 -16.37 1.30
N GLN A 282 6.28 -15.68 2.40
CA GLN A 282 6.89 -15.97 3.68
C GLN A 282 5.77 -16.04 4.69
N VAL A 283 5.74 -17.05 5.57
CA VAL A 283 4.81 -17.13 6.71
C VAL A 283 5.59 -17.49 7.96
N ASN A 284 5.45 -16.69 9.02
CA ASN A 284 6.14 -16.88 10.31
C ASN A 284 7.67 -17.09 10.19
N GLY A 285 8.31 -16.42 9.24
CA GLY A 285 9.75 -16.58 8.98
C GLY A 285 10.14 -17.83 8.19
N TYR A 286 9.16 -18.54 7.60
CA TYR A 286 9.39 -19.68 6.72
C TYR A 286 8.99 -19.35 5.29
N TYR A 287 9.75 -19.88 4.33
CA TYR A 287 9.40 -19.79 2.91
C TYR A 287 8.13 -20.60 2.61
N VAL A 288 7.21 -20.01 1.84
CA VAL A 288 5.98 -20.67 1.39
C VAL A 288 5.93 -20.64 -0.14
N GLY A 289 5.79 -21.83 -0.73
CA GLY A 289 5.73 -22.00 -2.18
C GLY A 289 4.35 -21.72 -2.77
N CYS A 290 4.27 -21.79 -4.10
CA CYS A 290 3.14 -21.38 -4.91
C CYS A 290 1.77 -21.87 -4.43
N LEU A 291 1.60 -23.18 -4.17
CA LEU A 291 0.28 -23.77 -3.93
C LEU A 291 -0.47 -23.11 -2.77
N LEU A 292 0.22 -22.79 -1.67
CA LEU A 292 -0.37 -22.18 -0.49
C LEU A 292 -0.67 -20.68 -0.70
N VAL A 293 0.17 -19.99 -1.48
CA VAL A 293 0.00 -18.56 -1.81
C VAL A 293 -1.20 -18.35 -2.75
N THR A 294 -1.36 -19.23 -3.73
CA THR A 294 -2.47 -19.21 -4.69
C THR A 294 -3.82 -19.42 -4.00
N ILE A 295 -3.88 -20.30 -2.98
CA ILE A 295 -5.10 -20.54 -2.20
C ILE A 295 -5.44 -19.33 -1.32
N ALA A 296 -4.42 -18.64 -0.77
CA ALA A 296 -4.62 -17.51 0.13
C ALA A 296 -5.13 -16.23 -0.57
N LYS A 297 -4.61 -15.89 -1.77
CA LYS A 297 -4.99 -14.65 -2.48
C LYS A 297 -6.35 -14.68 -3.20
N SER A 298 -7.04 -15.82 -3.16
CA SER A 298 -8.36 -16.10 -3.77
C SER A 298 -8.50 -15.70 -5.25
N ARG A 299 -9.58 -16.11 -5.93
CA ARG A 299 -9.85 -15.68 -7.31
C ARG A 299 -10.13 -14.18 -7.43
N ASP A 300 -10.44 -13.51 -6.32
CA ASP A 300 -10.99 -12.16 -6.26
C ASP A 300 -10.17 -11.18 -5.41
N LEU A 301 -8.89 -11.48 -5.09
CA LEU A 301 -7.98 -10.53 -4.42
C LEU A 301 -8.54 -9.99 -3.09
N PHE A 302 -9.16 -10.84 -2.28
CA PHE A 302 -9.84 -10.48 -1.03
C PHE A 302 -11.03 -9.52 -1.17
N VAL A 303 -11.46 -9.17 -2.38
CA VAL A 303 -12.53 -8.20 -2.60
C VAL A 303 -13.83 -8.67 -1.93
N SER A 304 -14.27 -9.91 -2.13
CA SER A 304 -15.47 -10.45 -1.46
C SER A 304 -15.36 -10.43 0.07
N LYS A 305 -14.16 -10.71 0.60
CA LYS A 305 -13.89 -10.64 2.04
C LYS A 305 -14.03 -9.22 2.56
N SER A 306 -13.54 -8.22 1.82
CA SER A 306 -13.68 -6.80 2.17
C SER A 306 -15.15 -6.38 2.17
N TRP A 307 -15.92 -6.72 1.13
CA TRP A 307 -17.37 -6.46 1.09
C TRP A 307 -18.12 -7.09 2.27
N LYS A 308 -17.84 -8.37 2.56
CA LYS A 308 -18.40 -9.09 3.71
C LYS A 308 -18.04 -8.42 5.04
N THR A 309 -16.80 -7.98 5.19
CA THR A 309 -16.32 -7.28 6.41
C THR A 309 -17.05 -5.95 6.59
N MET A 310 -17.34 -5.26 5.51
CA MET A 310 -18.12 -4.02 5.50
C MET A 310 -19.64 -4.25 5.60
N GLY A 311 -20.10 -5.50 5.67
CA GLY A 311 -21.53 -5.82 5.74
C GLY A 311 -22.32 -5.43 4.49
N GLN A 312 -21.66 -5.34 3.34
CA GLN A 312 -22.26 -4.93 2.06
C GLN A 312 -22.19 -6.04 1.01
N THR A 313 -23.06 -5.96 0.01
CA THR A 313 -23.09 -6.91 -1.11
C THR A 313 -22.22 -6.40 -2.25
N MET A 314 -21.25 -7.23 -2.67
CA MET A 314 -20.39 -6.93 -3.82
C MET A 314 -21.22 -6.80 -5.11
N PRO A 315 -21.00 -5.76 -5.94
CA PRO A 315 -21.66 -5.63 -7.22
C PRO A 315 -21.25 -6.75 -8.19
N SER A 316 -22.16 -7.09 -9.10
CA SER A 316 -21.97 -8.14 -10.10
C SER A 316 -20.84 -7.88 -11.09
#